data_AF-A0A812INS9-F1
#
_entry.id   AF-A0A812INS9-F1
#
_cell.length_a   1.000
_cell.length_b   1.000
_cell.length_c   1.000
_cell.angle_alpha   90.00
_cell.angle_beta   90.00
_cell.angle_gamma   90.00
#
_symmetry.space_group_name_H-M   'P 1'
#
loop_
_entity.id
_entity.type
_entity.pdbx_description
1 polymer ?
#
loop_
_entity_poly.entity_id
_entity_poly.type
_entity_poly.pdbx_seq_one_letter_code
_entity_poly.pdbx_strand_id
1 'polypeptide(L)'
;MESRIGQRLANLEAELLPAGSTGAGGVLARVGRLEEILEGAQGEVAAGLARRLENLEVLVFGVDGADGEGEPEEPENDIPETPAEPSAPPPKRAKVEPPQRGKGAAPAPGAWTPRGHEDLATYARRFGFNRDAVRTLHELPPHVLENVKHNFTPKPDTKDVSALFISFARSCHLKQTGMRLGGQFSQEAIMQDAIHEFAQRWNLNGDAVAWLQKLDLPQVLEEVVTTFAPNAGTNDVSGKLISFTKSVYQRRSGKPLQDPWQWRYG
;
A
#
# COMPACT_ATOMS: atom_id res chain seq x y z
N MET A 1 -29.52 9.01 -22.80
CA MET A 1 -29.85 7.72 -22.16
C MET A 1 -28.94 7.61 -20.96
N GLU A 2 -29.41 8.01 -19.79
CA GLU A 2 -28.64 7.78 -18.56
C GLU A 2 -28.50 6.26 -18.39
N SER A 3 -27.26 5.81 -18.17
CA SER A 3 -26.98 4.39 -17.96
C SER A 3 -27.77 3.92 -16.74
N ARG A 4 -28.52 2.82 -16.86
CA ARG A 4 -29.27 2.19 -15.74
C ARG A 4 -28.39 1.97 -14.50
N ILE A 5 -27.08 1.89 -14.70
CA ILE A 5 -26.05 1.74 -13.65
C ILE A 5 -25.83 3.06 -12.90
N GLY A 6 -25.74 4.21 -13.60
CA GLY A 6 -25.56 5.52 -12.97
C GLY A 6 -26.75 5.91 -12.07
N GLN A 7 -27.96 5.56 -12.48
CA GLN A 7 -29.17 5.78 -11.67
C GLN A 7 -29.19 4.88 -10.42
N ARG A 8 -28.65 3.65 -10.53
CA ARG A 8 -28.51 2.73 -9.39
C ARG A 8 -27.44 3.17 -8.40
N LEU A 9 -26.33 3.74 -8.87
CA LEU A 9 -25.27 4.29 -8.02
C LEU A 9 -25.75 5.52 -7.23
N ALA A 10 -26.48 6.42 -7.87
CA ALA A 10 -27.06 7.59 -7.20
C ALA A 10 -28.06 7.19 -6.08
N ASN A 11 -28.85 6.14 -6.32
CA ASN A 11 -29.75 5.60 -5.30
C ASN A 11 -28.98 4.91 -4.16
N LEU A 12 -27.89 4.20 -4.45
CA LEU A 12 -27.02 3.58 -3.43
C LEU A 12 -26.27 4.61 -2.58
N GLU A 13 -25.85 5.74 -3.15
CA GLU A 13 -25.25 6.84 -2.40
C GLU A 13 -26.22 7.43 -1.38
N ALA A 14 -27.52 7.54 -1.74
CA ALA A 14 -28.57 7.97 -0.83
C ALA A 14 -28.87 6.93 0.28
N GLU A 15 -28.70 5.64 0.00
CA GLU A 15 -29.06 4.55 0.91
C GLU A 15 -27.91 4.15 1.87
N LEU A 16 -26.65 4.29 1.45
CA LEU A 16 -25.45 3.95 2.23
C LEU A 16 -24.87 5.10 3.07
N LEU A 17 -25.55 6.24 3.12
CA LEU A 17 -25.23 7.37 4.00
C LEU A 17 -26.15 7.48 5.23
N PRO A 18 -26.19 6.51 6.17
CA PRO A 18 -26.31 6.89 7.57
C PRO A 18 -24.95 7.45 8.03
N ALA A 19 -24.98 8.66 8.58
CA ALA A 19 -23.81 9.38 9.03
C ALA A 19 -22.92 8.52 9.95
N GLY A 20 -21.74 8.08 9.47
CA GLY A 20 -20.67 7.57 10.36
C GLY A 20 -19.81 6.39 9.91
N SER A 21 -20.00 5.77 8.75
CA SER A 21 -19.17 4.61 8.35
C SER A 21 -17.91 5.02 7.55
N THR A 22 -16.74 4.92 8.17
CA THR A 22 -15.42 5.30 7.60
C THR A 22 -14.74 4.20 6.76
N GLY A 23 -15.41 3.10 6.44
CA GLY A 23 -14.80 1.96 5.71
C GLY A 23 -15.11 1.87 4.21
N ALA A 24 -16.29 2.31 3.76
CA ALA A 24 -16.77 2.06 2.40
C ALA A 24 -16.28 3.07 1.34
N GLY A 25 -15.84 4.26 1.76
CA GLY A 25 -15.44 5.35 0.85
C GLY A 25 -14.26 5.01 -0.08
N GLY A 26 -13.36 4.12 0.34
CA GLY A 26 -12.20 3.73 -0.46
C GLY A 26 -12.54 2.87 -1.69
N VAL A 27 -13.60 2.07 -1.61
CA VAL A 27 -14.04 1.20 -2.72
C VAL A 27 -14.83 2.01 -3.73
N LEU A 28 -15.76 2.85 -3.29
CA LEU A 28 -16.55 3.74 -4.17
C LEU A 28 -15.66 4.73 -4.94
N ALA A 29 -14.65 5.31 -4.28
CA ALA A 29 -13.69 6.21 -4.94
C ALA A 29 -12.76 5.50 -5.96
N ARG A 30 -12.63 4.17 -5.88
CA ARG A 30 -11.92 3.36 -6.88
C ARG A 30 -12.83 2.96 -8.05
N VAL A 31 -14.12 2.71 -7.79
CA VAL A 31 -15.12 2.43 -8.84
C VAL A 31 -15.31 3.67 -9.73
N GLY A 32 -15.54 4.85 -9.14
CA GLY A 32 -15.72 6.08 -9.94
C GLY A 32 -14.51 6.45 -10.80
N ARG A 33 -13.28 6.19 -10.32
CA ARG A 33 -12.05 6.39 -11.11
C ARG A 33 -11.89 5.40 -12.26
N LEU A 34 -12.41 4.19 -12.14
CA LEU A 34 -12.38 3.20 -13.22
C LEU A 34 -13.38 3.53 -14.31
N GLU A 35 -14.52 4.13 -13.97
CA GLU A 35 -15.53 4.61 -14.94
C GLU A 35 -15.00 5.78 -15.79
N GLU A 36 -14.36 6.77 -15.17
CA GLU A 36 -13.74 7.91 -15.89
C GLU A 36 -12.69 7.45 -16.92
N ILE A 37 -11.92 6.40 -16.58
CA ILE A 37 -10.93 5.81 -17.49
C ILE A 37 -11.62 5.02 -18.61
N LEU A 38 -12.79 4.43 -18.34
CA LEU A 38 -13.54 3.63 -19.31
C LEU A 38 -14.24 4.50 -20.36
N GLU A 39 -14.74 5.67 -19.98
CA GLU A 39 -15.37 6.63 -20.92
C GLU A 39 -14.38 7.16 -21.98
N GLY A 40 -13.07 7.13 -21.70
CA GLY A 40 -12.01 7.52 -22.64
C GLY A 40 -11.35 6.36 -23.41
N ALA A 41 -11.62 5.10 -23.07
CA ALA A 41 -10.91 3.95 -23.64
C ALA A 41 -11.68 3.32 -24.81
N GLN A 42 -11.00 3.06 -25.94
CA GLN A 42 -11.56 2.32 -27.08
C GLN A 42 -10.87 0.95 -27.27
N GLY A 43 -11.62 -0.03 -27.76
CA GLY A 43 -11.11 -1.36 -28.14
C GLY A 43 -10.94 -2.33 -26.97
N GLU A 44 -9.95 -3.22 -27.04
CA GLU A 44 -9.74 -4.31 -26.07
C GLU A 44 -9.48 -3.84 -24.64
N VAL A 45 -8.96 -2.62 -24.47
CA VAL A 45 -8.71 -2.02 -23.15
C VAL A 45 -10.03 -1.77 -22.41
N ALA A 46 -11.08 -1.33 -23.12
CA ALA A 46 -12.39 -1.11 -22.54
C ALA A 46 -13.05 -2.43 -22.12
N ALA A 47 -12.92 -3.49 -22.94
CA ALA A 47 -13.44 -4.81 -22.62
C ALA A 47 -12.74 -5.44 -21.39
N GLY A 48 -11.43 -5.23 -21.25
CA GLY A 48 -10.66 -5.67 -20.09
C GLY A 48 -11.04 -4.93 -18.79
N LEU A 49 -11.35 -3.63 -18.89
CA LEU A 49 -11.80 -2.84 -17.75
C LEU A 49 -13.25 -3.18 -17.35
N ALA A 50 -14.14 -3.42 -18.31
CA ALA A 50 -15.52 -3.83 -18.04
C ALA A 50 -15.58 -5.16 -17.26
N ARG A 51 -14.80 -6.18 -17.68
CA ARG A 51 -14.68 -7.45 -16.93
C ARG A 51 -14.08 -7.28 -15.53
N ARG A 52 -13.23 -6.26 -15.32
CA ARG A 52 -12.67 -5.97 -13.99
C ARG A 52 -13.70 -5.30 -13.08
N LEU A 53 -14.59 -4.48 -13.63
CA LEU A 53 -15.72 -3.91 -12.91
C LEU A 53 -16.73 -5.00 -12.50
N GLU A 54 -17.11 -5.89 -13.42
CA GLU A 54 -18.01 -7.02 -13.11
C GLU A 54 -17.47 -7.91 -11.99
N ASN A 55 -16.16 -8.22 -12.02
CA ASN A 55 -15.54 -9.01 -10.94
C ASN A 55 -15.48 -8.27 -9.60
N LEU A 56 -15.32 -6.94 -9.62
CA LEU A 56 -15.36 -6.13 -8.40
C LEU A 56 -16.78 -6.04 -7.84
N GLU A 57 -17.80 -6.00 -8.71
CA GLU A 57 -19.20 -6.01 -8.32
C GLU A 57 -19.55 -7.31 -7.57
N VAL A 58 -19.19 -8.48 -8.11
CA VAL A 58 -19.40 -9.78 -7.44
C VAL A 58 -18.70 -9.85 -6.08
N LEU A 59 -17.52 -9.25 -5.97
CA LEU A 59 -16.70 -9.31 -4.75
C LEU A 59 -17.16 -8.32 -3.67
N VAL A 60 -17.78 -7.21 -4.06
CA VAL A 60 -18.32 -6.19 -3.14
C VAL A 60 -19.73 -6.53 -2.70
N PHE A 61 -20.57 -7.03 -3.61
CA PHE A 61 -21.98 -7.24 -3.33
C PHE A 61 -22.32 -8.65 -2.86
N GLY A 62 -21.42 -9.63 -3.08
CA GLY A 62 -21.74 -11.03 -2.78
C GLY A 62 -22.89 -11.52 -3.67
N VAL A 63 -22.88 -12.80 -4.01
CA VAL A 63 -24.02 -13.39 -4.73
C VAL A 63 -25.10 -13.71 -3.68
N ASP A 64 -25.69 -12.67 -3.07
CA ASP A 64 -26.81 -12.82 -2.13
C ASP A 64 -28.10 -12.44 -2.86
N GLY A 65 -28.88 -13.46 -3.22
CA GLY A 65 -30.20 -13.28 -3.83
C GLY A 65 -30.58 -14.37 -4.82
N ALA A 66 -30.63 -15.63 -4.39
CA ALA A 66 -31.31 -16.68 -5.13
C ALA A 66 -32.07 -17.62 -4.17
N ASP A 67 -32.84 -17.03 -3.25
CA ASP A 67 -33.85 -17.75 -2.48
C ASP A 67 -35.23 -17.37 -3.01
N GLY A 68 -35.85 -18.34 -3.69
CA GLY A 68 -37.28 -18.64 -3.66
C GLY A 68 -38.29 -17.55 -4.03
N GLU A 69 -38.95 -17.70 -5.18
CA GLU A 69 -40.31 -18.26 -5.27
C GLU A 69 -40.83 -18.04 -6.69
N GLY A 70 -41.04 -19.14 -7.41
CA GLY A 70 -41.57 -19.15 -8.76
C GLY A 70 -41.24 -20.48 -9.39
N GLU A 71 -42.14 -21.45 -9.26
CA GLU A 71 -42.20 -22.61 -10.15
C GLU A 71 -42.61 -22.12 -11.55
N PRO A 72 -41.74 -22.21 -12.57
CA PRO A 72 -42.20 -22.30 -13.93
C PRO A 72 -42.57 -23.75 -14.23
N GLU A 73 -43.82 -23.94 -14.67
CA GLU A 73 -44.29 -25.18 -15.28
C GLU A 73 -43.29 -25.69 -16.33
N GLU A 74 -42.91 -26.96 -16.19
CA GLU A 74 -42.05 -27.66 -17.13
C GLU A 74 -42.74 -27.81 -18.49
N PRO A 75 -42.19 -27.27 -19.60
CA PRO A 75 -42.56 -27.75 -20.91
C PRO A 75 -41.85 -29.10 -21.15
N GLU A 76 -42.63 -30.17 -21.23
CA GLU A 76 -42.24 -31.45 -21.84
C GLU A 76 -41.59 -31.17 -23.20
N ASN A 77 -40.26 -31.29 -23.27
CA ASN A 77 -39.53 -31.31 -24.53
C ASN A 77 -38.80 -32.64 -24.61
N ASP A 78 -39.32 -33.50 -25.48
CA ASP A 78 -38.65 -34.65 -26.08
C ASP A 78 -37.27 -34.24 -26.62
N ILE A 79 -36.21 -34.60 -25.89
CA ILE A 79 -34.84 -34.54 -26.38
C ILE A 79 -34.49 -35.95 -26.90
N PRO A 80 -34.18 -36.11 -28.20
CA PRO A 80 -33.73 -37.40 -28.73
C PRO A 80 -32.39 -37.81 -28.10
N GLU A 81 -32.32 -39.05 -27.63
CA GLU A 81 -31.11 -39.71 -27.13
C GLU A 81 -29.95 -39.52 -28.12
N THR A 82 -28.94 -38.79 -27.68
CA THR A 82 -27.64 -38.72 -28.35
C THR A 82 -26.79 -39.89 -27.86
N PRO A 83 -26.20 -40.72 -28.76
CA PRO A 83 -25.40 -41.87 -28.36
C PRO A 83 -24.14 -41.43 -27.63
N ALA A 84 -23.90 -42.04 -26.47
CA ALA A 84 -22.74 -41.84 -25.62
C ALA A 84 -21.43 -42.09 -26.40
N GLU A 85 -20.64 -41.03 -26.54
CA GLU A 85 -19.28 -41.10 -27.08
C GLU A 85 -18.32 -41.61 -25.99
N PRO A 86 -17.51 -42.65 -26.25
CA PRO A 86 -16.61 -43.23 -25.26
C PRO A 86 -15.47 -42.25 -24.92
N SER A 87 -15.50 -41.73 -23.70
CA SER A 87 -14.47 -40.91 -23.08
C SER A 87 -13.11 -41.62 -23.11
N ALA A 88 -12.19 -41.10 -23.92
CA ALA A 88 -10.80 -41.53 -23.93
C ALA A 88 -10.11 -41.12 -22.61
N PRO A 89 -9.27 -41.99 -22.01
CA PRO A 89 -8.54 -41.67 -20.79
C PRO A 89 -7.54 -40.52 -21.04
N PRO A 90 -7.38 -39.60 -20.07
CA PRO A 90 -6.45 -38.49 -20.20
C PRO A 90 -5.00 -38.99 -20.33
N PRO A 91 -4.16 -38.35 -21.16
CA PRO A 91 -2.76 -38.72 -21.30
C PRO A 91 -2.03 -38.54 -19.96
N LYS A 92 -1.32 -39.59 -19.54
CA LYS A 92 -0.44 -39.59 -18.37
C LYS A 92 0.56 -38.44 -18.51
N ARG A 93 0.35 -37.40 -17.70
CA ARG A 93 1.21 -36.22 -17.61
C ARG A 93 2.62 -36.68 -17.25
N ALA A 94 3.54 -36.56 -18.20
CA ALA A 94 4.94 -36.91 -17.99
C ALA A 94 5.48 -36.12 -16.79
N LYS A 95 6.18 -36.84 -15.90
CA LYS A 95 6.89 -36.31 -14.75
C LYS A 95 8.03 -35.42 -15.26
N VAL A 96 7.75 -34.13 -15.42
CA VAL A 96 8.77 -33.12 -15.73
C VAL A 96 9.65 -33.01 -14.50
N GLU A 97 10.85 -33.60 -14.58
CA GLU A 97 11.90 -33.40 -13.59
C GLU A 97 12.22 -31.90 -13.47
N PRO A 98 12.34 -31.36 -12.25
CA PRO A 98 12.75 -29.98 -12.05
C PRO A 98 14.12 -29.76 -12.69
N PRO A 99 14.34 -28.63 -13.40
CA PRO A 99 15.64 -28.34 -13.98
C PRO A 99 16.70 -28.32 -12.87
N GLN A 100 17.70 -29.19 -13.03
CA GLN A 100 18.87 -29.24 -12.16
C GLN A 100 19.52 -27.86 -12.14
N ARG A 101 19.35 -27.19 -10.99
CA ARG A 101 19.89 -25.87 -10.69
C ARG A 101 21.41 -25.97 -10.79
N GLY A 102 21.97 -25.39 -11.84
CA GLY A 102 23.41 -25.23 -12.00
C GLY A 102 24.02 -24.61 -10.76
N LYS A 103 25.03 -25.30 -10.22
CA LYS A 103 25.91 -24.82 -9.14
C LYS A 103 26.70 -23.61 -9.66
N GLY A 104 26.10 -22.44 -9.65
CA GLY A 104 26.81 -21.17 -9.78
C GLY A 104 27.68 -20.97 -8.54
N ALA A 105 28.98 -20.81 -8.75
CA ALA A 105 29.99 -20.64 -7.72
C ALA A 105 29.60 -19.52 -6.75
N ALA A 106 29.37 -19.90 -5.50
CA ALA A 106 29.28 -18.99 -4.37
C ALA A 106 30.65 -18.33 -4.14
N PRO A 107 30.70 -17.07 -3.66
CA PRO A 107 31.93 -16.51 -3.11
C PRO A 107 32.46 -17.45 -2.02
N ALA A 108 33.77 -17.69 -2.05
CA ALA A 108 34.43 -18.68 -1.20
C ALA A 108 34.05 -18.47 0.28
N PRO A 109 33.53 -19.50 0.98
CA PRO A 109 33.28 -19.48 2.41
C PRO A 109 34.60 -19.63 3.16
N GLY A 110 35.42 -18.57 3.15
CA GLY A 110 36.69 -18.49 3.86
C GLY A 110 36.59 -17.46 4.97
N ALA A 111 36.86 -17.90 6.21
CA ALA A 111 36.88 -17.13 7.46
C ALA A 111 35.51 -16.76 8.06
N TRP A 112 34.80 -17.79 8.53
CA TRP A 112 33.88 -17.60 9.66
C TRP A 112 34.71 -17.25 10.89
N THR A 113 34.83 -15.96 11.18
CA THR A 113 35.43 -15.48 12.43
C THR A 113 34.68 -16.12 13.60
N PRO A 114 35.38 -16.70 14.60
CA PRO A 114 34.75 -17.40 15.71
C PRO A 114 33.87 -16.44 16.52
N ARG A 115 32.55 -16.65 16.45
CA ARG A 115 31.46 -16.14 17.33
C ARG A 115 31.73 -14.84 18.09
N GLY A 116 32.31 -13.84 17.42
CA GLY A 116 32.28 -12.46 17.85
C GLY A 116 30.95 -11.90 17.40
N HIS A 117 30.24 -11.22 18.29
CA HIS A 117 29.02 -10.51 17.97
C HIS A 117 29.30 -9.55 16.80
N GLU A 118 28.98 -9.97 15.56
CA GLU A 118 29.22 -9.12 14.39
C GLU A 118 28.38 -7.86 14.57
N ASP A 119 29.07 -6.73 14.71
CA ASP A 119 28.46 -5.42 14.86
C ASP A 119 27.53 -5.13 13.66
N LEU A 120 26.37 -4.55 13.93
CA LEU A 120 25.33 -4.31 12.92
C LEU A 120 25.82 -3.38 11.81
N ALA A 121 26.70 -2.44 12.12
CA ALA A 121 27.31 -1.58 11.11
C ALA A 121 28.27 -2.33 10.18
N THR A 122 28.92 -3.39 10.67
CA THR A 122 29.77 -4.26 9.83
C THR A 122 28.93 -5.14 8.93
N TYR A 123 27.87 -5.74 9.49
CA TYR A 123 26.89 -6.52 8.72
C TYR A 123 26.23 -5.68 7.61
N ALA A 124 25.77 -4.46 7.94
CA ALA A 124 25.17 -3.56 6.97
C ALA A 124 26.14 -3.13 5.85
N ARG A 125 27.39 -2.83 6.18
CA ARG A 125 28.43 -2.48 5.19
C ARG A 125 28.74 -3.65 4.26
N ARG A 126 28.78 -4.88 4.78
CA ARG A 126 29.05 -6.09 3.98
C ARG A 126 28.04 -6.30 2.85
N PHE A 127 26.77 -6.01 3.10
CA PHE A 127 25.69 -6.16 2.11
C PHE A 127 25.36 -4.88 1.35
N GLY A 128 25.99 -3.74 1.69
CA GLY A 128 25.70 -2.46 1.06
C GLY A 128 24.28 -1.95 1.36
N PHE A 129 23.81 -2.12 2.60
CA PHE A 129 22.47 -1.67 2.98
C PHE A 129 22.31 -0.15 2.94
N ASN A 130 21.17 0.29 2.43
CA ASN A 130 20.75 1.68 2.51
C ASN A 130 20.26 2.04 3.93
N ARG A 131 19.94 3.33 4.14
CA ARG A 131 19.50 3.85 5.43
C ARG A 131 18.25 3.15 5.98
N ASP A 132 17.30 2.80 5.11
CA ASP A 132 16.07 2.12 5.52
C ASP A 132 16.30 0.68 5.97
N ALA A 133 17.16 -0.06 5.28
CA ALA A 133 17.54 -1.41 5.67
C ALA A 133 18.31 -1.41 6.99
N VAL A 134 19.21 -0.44 7.20
CA VAL A 134 19.91 -0.26 8.49
C VAL A 134 18.93 0.07 9.61
N ARG A 135 17.98 1.00 9.38
CA ARG A 135 16.91 1.30 10.34
C ARG A 135 16.11 0.03 10.69
N THR A 136 15.66 -0.70 9.68
CA THR A 136 14.93 -1.97 9.86
C THR A 136 15.74 -2.97 10.67
N LEU A 137 17.06 -3.06 10.44
CA LEU A 137 17.97 -3.93 11.18
C LEU A 137 18.02 -3.58 12.68
N HIS A 138 17.97 -2.29 13.04
CA HIS A 138 17.94 -1.83 14.43
C HIS A 138 16.59 -2.00 15.12
N GLU A 139 15.49 -1.99 14.36
CA GLU A 139 14.13 -2.17 14.90
C GLU A 139 13.78 -3.63 15.16
N LEU A 140 14.54 -4.58 14.62
CA LEU A 140 14.30 -6.01 14.81
C LEU A 140 14.57 -6.44 16.26
N PRO A 141 13.65 -7.19 16.90
CA PRO A 141 13.93 -7.83 18.18
C PRO A 141 15.14 -8.77 18.06
N PRO A 142 15.97 -8.92 19.12
CA PRO A 142 17.22 -9.68 19.04
C PRO A 142 17.08 -11.10 18.49
N HIS A 143 16.00 -11.81 18.87
CA HIS A 143 15.75 -13.18 18.39
C HIS A 143 15.38 -13.24 16.89
N VAL A 144 14.70 -12.22 16.37
CA VAL A 144 14.38 -12.12 14.93
C VAL A 144 15.62 -11.73 14.15
N LEU A 145 16.40 -10.80 14.69
CA LEU A 145 17.63 -10.32 14.10
C LEU A 145 18.64 -11.47 13.87
N GLU A 146 18.84 -12.33 14.87
CA GLU A 146 19.71 -13.52 14.73
C GLU A 146 19.19 -14.47 13.63
N ASN A 147 17.87 -14.70 13.60
CA ASN A 147 17.25 -15.52 12.55
C ASN A 147 17.44 -14.89 11.15
N VAL A 148 17.32 -13.57 11.03
CA VAL A 148 17.54 -12.85 9.78
C VAL A 148 19.00 -12.91 9.36
N LYS A 149 19.95 -12.63 10.26
CA LYS A 149 21.40 -12.70 9.98
C LYS A 149 21.82 -14.08 9.50
N HIS A 150 21.23 -15.14 10.06
CA HIS A 150 21.56 -16.51 9.70
C HIS A 150 20.96 -16.95 8.35
N ASN A 151 19.72 -16.57 8.07
CA ASN A 151 18.98 -17.10 6.92
C ASN A 151 18.96 -16.15 5.70
N PHE A 152 19.39 -14.91 5.85
CA PHE A 152 19.43 -13.97 4.75
C PHE A 152 20.65 -14.20 3.85
N THR A 153 20.45 -14.95 2.77
CA THR A 153 21.45 -15.19 1.72
C THR A 153 20.95 -14.65 0.38
N PRO A 154 21.19 -13.35 0.06
CA PRO A 154 20.79 -12.78 -1.21
C PRO A 154 21.56 -13.44 -2.36
N LYS A 155 20.94 -13.52 -3.54
CA LYS A 155 21.63 -14.02 -4.75
C LYS A 155 22.68 -12.99 -5.19
N PRO A 156 23.82 -13.42 -5.76
CA PRO A 156 24.91 -12.53 -6.14
C PRO A 156 24.53 -11.48 -7.21
N ASP A 157 23.43 -11.69 -7.94
CA ASP A 157 22.94 -10.79 -9.00
C ASP A 157 21.65 -10.04 -8.59
N THR A 158 21.44 -9.84 -7.28
CA THR A 158 20.26 -9.10 -6.79
C THR A 158 20.51 -7.60 -6.93
N LYS A 159 19.76 -6.93 -7.80
CA LYS A 159 19.89 -5.48 -8.05
C LYS A 159 19.65 -4.61 -6.81
N ASP A 160 18.72 -5.01 -5.94
CA ASP A 160 18.39 -4.27 -4.72
C ASP A 160 18.37 -5.21 -3.51
N VAL A 161 19.55 -5.37 -2.92
CA VAL A 161 19.74 -6.21 -1.72
C VAL A 161 19.04 -5.59 -0.50
N SER A 162 18.89 -4.27 -0.45
CA SER A 162 18.27 -3.55 0.67
C SER A 162 16.76 -3.79 0.71
N ALA A 163 16.05 -3.62 -0.41
CA ALA A 163 14.62 -3.90 -0.49
C ALA A 163 14.30 -5.38 -0.23
N LEU A 164 15.15 -6.29 -0.72
CA LEU A 164 15.02 -7.71 -0.47
C LEU A 164 15.20 -8.03 1.02
N PHE A 165 16.20 -7.43 1.66
CA PHE A 165 16.45 -7.57 3.10
C PHE A 165 15.25 -7.10 3.93
N ILE A 166 14.74 -5.89 3.68
CA ILE A 166 13.59 -5.33 4.41
C ILE A 166 12.38 -6.27 4.28
N SER A 167 12.10 -6.75 3.07
CA SER A 167 10.98 -7.67 2.83
C SER A 167 11.15 -9.00 3.59
N PHE A 168 12.37 -9.54 3.59
CA PHE A 168 12.70 -10.78 4.31
C PHE A 168 12.59 -10.60 5.83
N ALA A 169 13.17 -9.53 6.38
CA ALA A 169 13.11 -9.17 7.79
C ALA A 169 11.66 -9.05 8.29
N ARG A 170 10.80 -8.36 7.51
CA ARG A 170 9.36 -8.26 7.81
C ARG A 170 8.67 -9.62 7.84
N SER A 171 8.98 -10.49 6.88
CA SER A 171 8.43 -11.85 6.84
C SER A 171 8.87 -12.68 8.05
N CYS A 172 10.15 -12.63 8.42
CA CYS A 172 10.70 -13.32 9.58
C CYS A 172 10.03 -12.85 10.88
N HIS A 173 9.91 -11.54 11.07
CA HIS A 173 9.27 -11.00 12.27
C HIS A 173 7.79 -11.37 12.35
N LEU A 174 7.05 -11.29 11.23
CA LEU A 174 5.64 -11.70 11.19
C LEU A 174 5.47 -13.17 11.55
N LYS A 175 6.33 -14.05 11.05
CA LYS A 175 6.28 -15.48 11.37
C LYS A 175 6.60 -15.77 12.83
N GLN A 176 7.51 -15.01 13.45
CA GLN A 176 7.95 -15.29 14.83
C GLN A 176 7.08 -14.64 15.88
N THR A 177 6.59 -13.43 15.64
CA THR A 177 5.82 -12.66 16.64
C THR A 177 4.32 -12.66 16.38
N GLY A 178 3.87 -13.06 15.18
CA GLY A 178 2.49 -12.88 14.73
C GLY A 178 2.12 -11.41 14.47
N MET A 179 3.03 -10.46 14.71
CA MET A 179 2.83 -9.04 14.49
C MET A 179 3.55 -8.61 13.21
N ARG A 180 2.95 -7.70 12.44
CA ARG A 180 3.63 -7.16 11.25
C ARG A 180 4.73 -6.18 11.70
N LEU A 181 5.98 -6.47 11.36
CA LEU A 181 7.09 -5.53 11.56
C LEU A 181 6.84 -4.34 10.65
N GLY A 182 6.47 -3.21 11.26
CA GLY A 182 6.06 -2.05 10.48
C GLY A 182 4.86 -2.34 9.58
N GLY A 183 3.81 -3.01 10.11
CA GLY A 183 2.46 -2.91 9.55
C GLY A 183 1.99 -1.45 9.38
N GLN A 184 2.68 -0.57 10.09
CA GLN A 184 2.83 0.85 9.88
C GLN A 184 4.33 1.19 9.87
N PHE A 185 5.08 0.90 8.80
CA PHE A 185 5.95 1.98 8.29
C PHE A 185 4.96 2.98 7.71
N SER A 186 4.25 3.62 8.64
CA SER A 186 3.08 4.41 8.38
C SER A 186 3.55 5.51 7.47
N GLN A 187 2.67 5.91 6.60
CA GLN A 187 2.81 7.18 5.90
C GLN A 187 3.36 8.27 6.85
N GLU A 188 2.99 8.25 8.14
CA GLU A 188 3.66 9.01 9.21
C GLU A 188 5.19 8.96 9.21
N ALA A 189 5.87 7.81 9.22
CA ALA A 189 7.33 7.78 9.36
C ALA A 189 8.03 8.45 8.16
N ILE A 190 7.51 8.20 6.95
CA ILE A 190 7.98 8.86 5.73
C ILE A 190 7.68 10.36 5.81
N MET A 191 6.50 10.74 6.31
CA MET A 191 6.12 12.14 6.51
C MET A 191 6.96 12.82 7.59
N GLN A 192 7.34 12.14 8.67
CA GLN A 192 8.20 12.67 9.73
C GLN A 192 9.61 12.93 9.20
N ASP A 193 10.16 12.00 8.40
CA ASP A 193 11.44 12.21 7.72
C ASP A 193 11.36 13.42 6.76
N ALA A 194 10.28 13.52 5.97
CA ALA A 194 10.05 14.66 5.06
C ALA A 194 9.89 15.99 5.81
N ILE A 195 9.16 16.01 6.93
CA ILE A 195 9.01 17.19 7.80
C ILE A 195 10.37 17.59 8.36
N HIS A 196 11.18 16.63 8.80
CA HIS A 196 12.48 16.90 9.39
C HIS A 196 13.46 17.49 8.36
N GLU A 197 13.54 16.91 7.16
CA GLU A 197 14.36 17.44 6.06
C GLU A 197 13.90 18.84 5.64
N PHE A 198 12.59 19.05 5.53
CA PHE A 198 12.02 20.35 5.20
C PHE A 198 12.31 21.39 6.30
N ALA A 199 12.23 21.00 7.57
CA ALA A 199 12.55 21.85 8.70
C ALA A 199 14.02 22.27 8.73
N GLN A 200 14.94 21.35 8.46
CA GLN A 200 16.36 21.66 8.35
C GLN A 200 16.63 22.60 7.17
N ARG A 201 16.01 22.35 6.01
CA ARG A 201 16.19 23.15 4.80
C ARG A 201 15.85 24.63 5.00
N TRP A 202 14.77 24.90 5.73
CA TRP A 202 14.27 26.26 5.97
C TRP A 202 14.62 26.81 7.35
N ASN A 203 15.40 26.08 8.14
CA ASN A 203 15.75 26.41 9.52
C ASN A 203 14.51 26.76 10.37
N LEU A 204 13.50 25.89 10.32
CA LEU A 204 12.23 26.09 11.03
C LEU A 204 12.39 25.93 12.54
N ASN A 205 11.62 26.69 13.31
CA ASN A 205 11.56 26.54 14.76
C ASN A 205 10.68 25.34 15.19
N GLY A 206 10.76 24.98 16.48
CA GLY A 206 10.00 23.86 17.03
C GLY A 206 8.48 24.01 16.88
N ASP A 207 7.96 25.23 16.94
CA ASP A 207 6.53 25.50 16.79
C ASP A 207 6.05 25.19 15.37
N ALA A 208 6.78 25.64 14.35
CA ALA A 208 6.47 25.35 12.95
C ALA A 208 6.53 23.85 12.65
N VAL A 209 7.51 23.13 13.21
CA VAL A 209 7.58 21.66 13.11
C VAL A 209 6.38 21.01 13.77
N ALA A 210 6.00 21.45 14.98
CA ALA A 210 4.84 20.93 15.69
C ALA A 210 3.52 21.17 14.92
N TRP A 211 3.42 22.27 14.16
CA TRP A 211 2.30 22.51 13.25
C TRP A 211 2.25 21.52 12.09
N LEU A 212 3.39 21.27 11.43
CA LEU A 212 3.45 20.30 10.33
C LEU A 212 3.12 18.88 10.79
N GLN A 213 3.56 18.49 11.99
CA GLN A 213 3.29 17.18 12.58
C GLN A 213 1.82 16.96 12.95
N LYS A 214 1.03 18.03 13.11
CA LYS A 214 -0.39 17.97 13.43
C LYS A 214 -1.30 17.87 12.22
N LEU A 215 -0.75 17.90 11.00
CA LEU A 215 -1.54 17.80 9.78
C LEU A 215 -2.00 16.35 9.59
N ASP A 216 -3.26 16.10 9.90
CA ASP A 216 -3.99 14.84 9.73
C ASP A 216 -4.31 14.54 8.24
N LEU A 217 -4.15 15.53 7.36
CA LEU A 217 -4.34 15.41 5.92
C LEU A 217 -3.00 15.34 5.18
N PRO A 218 -2.56 14.17 4.67
CA PRO A 218 -1.25 14.01 4.05
C PRO A 218 -1.07 14.85 2.78
N GLN A 219 -2.15 15.09 2.05
CA GLN A 219 -2.17 15.93 0.85
C GLN A 219 -1.85 17.39 1.17
N VAL A 220 -2.23 17.88 2.36
CA VAL A 220 -1.92 19.24 2.82
C VAL A 220 -0.43 19.37 3.09
N LEU A 221 0.16 18.39 3.77
CA LEU A 221 1.60 18.39 4.03
C LEU A 221 2.39 18.37 2.71
N GLU A 222 2.01 17.51 1.77
CA GLU A 222 2.64 17.41 0.45
C GLU A 222 2.59 18.75 -0.31
N GLU A 223 1.41 19.40 -0.37
CA GLU A 223 1.27 20.72 -0.99
C GLU A 223 2.15 21.76 -0.29
N VAL A 224 2.18 21.77 1.05
CA VAL A 224 3.00 22.71 1.82
C VAL A 224 4.49 22.50 1.53
N VAL A 225 4.98 21.27 1.57
CA VAL A 225 6.41 20.95 1.36
C VAL A 225 6.85 21.27 -0.07
N THR A 226 5.97 21.12 -1.05
CA THR A 226 6.29 21.34 -2.48
C THR A 226 6.16 22.80 -2.93
N THR A 227 5.16 23.53 -2.43
CA THR A 227 4.85 24.88 -2.91
C THR A 227 5.40 26.01 -2.05
N PHE A 228 5.79 25.72 -0.81
CA PHE A 228 6.34 26.75 0.07
C PHE A 228 7.75 27.18 -0.35
N ALA A 229 7.84 28.38 -0.92
CA ALA A 229 9.07 29.02 -1.33
C ALA A 229 9.10 30.48 -0.84
N PRO A 230 9.54 30.75 0.39
CA PRO A 230 9.61 32.12 0.92
C PRO A 230 10.64 32.94 0.15
N ASN A 231 10.36 34.23 -0.05
CA ASN A 231 11.30 35.17 -0.67
C ASN A 231 12.60 35.26 0.14
N ALA A 232 13.73 35.41 -0.57
CA ALA A 232 15.03 35.68 0.04
C ALA A 232 14.96 36.92 0.94
N GLY A 233 15.57 36.84 2.13
CA GLY A 233 15.52 37.91 3.14
C GLY A 233 14.26 37.95 4.01
N THR A 234 13.41 36.92 3.97
CA THR A 234 12.31 36.79 4.92
C THR A 234 12.86 36.58 6.34
N ASN A 235 12.60 37.54 7.25
CA ASN A 235 13.08 37.48 8.64
C ASN A 235 12.38 36.41 9.49
N ASP A 236 11.12 36.06 9.18
CA ASP A 236 10.35 35.05 9.91
C ASP A 236 9.76 34.01 8.96
N VAL A 237 10.59 33.03 8.60
CA VAL A 237 10.18 31.91 7.73
C VAL A 237 9.17 30.99 8.44
N SER A 238 9.32 30.81 9.75
CA SER A 238 8.46 29.93 10.55
C SER A 238 7.03 30.47 10.66
N GLY A 239 6.85 31.75 10.97
CA GLY A 239 5.54 32.40 11.02
C GLY A 239 4.85 32.45 9.66
N LYS A 240 5.61 32.68 8.57
CA LYS A 240 5.07 32.59 7.20
C LYS A 240 4.63 31.18 6.85
N LEU A 241 5.41 30.17 7.21
CA LEU A 241 5.03 28.77 6.97
C LEU A 241 3.73 28.43 7.70
N ILE A 242 3.62 28.76 8.99
CA ILE A 242 2.40 28.48 9.77
C ILE A 242 1.18 29.14 9.13
N SER A 243 1.32 30.40 8.70
CA SER A 243 0.24 31.14 8.01
C SER A 243 -0.14 30.49 6.68
N PHE A 244 0.86 30.04 5.91
CA PHE A 244 0.67 29.33 4.64
C PHE A 244 -0.01 27.97 4.85
N THR A 245 0.48 27.16 5.79
CA THR A 245 -0.10 25.87 6.17
C THR A 245 -1.55 26.01 6.61
N LYS A 246 -1.90 27.02 7.41
CA LYS A 246 -3.29 27.33 7.79
C LYS A 246 -4.16 27.61 6.56
N SER A 247 -3.66 28.41 5.61
CA SER A 247 -4.37 28.73 4.36
C SER A 247 -4.60 27.50 3.49
N VAL A 248 -3.58 26.67 3.28
CA VAL A 248 -3.69 25.42 2.49
C VAL A 248 -4.65 24.44 3.18
N TYR A 249 -4.54 24.27 4.49
CA TYR A 249 -5.43 23.39 5.26
C TYR A 249 -6.88 23.84 5.17
N GLN A 250 -7.16 25.13 5.34
CA GLN A 250 -8.52 25.67 5.23
C GLN A 250 -9.11 25.48 3.83
N ARG A 251 -8.28 25.66 2.79
CA ARG A 251 -8.69 25.44 1.39
C ARG A 251 -9.03 23.99 1.10
N ARG A 252 -8.26 23.04 1.64
CA ARG A 252 -8.44 21.58 1.39
C ARG A 252 -9.52 20.95 2.25
N SER A 253 -9.63 21.34 3.51
CA SER A 253 -10.55 20.72 4.48
C SER A 253 -11.89 21.47 4.63
N GLY A 254 -11.96 22.73 4.17
CA GLY A 254 -13.09 23.63 4.42
C GLY A 254 -13.22 24.08 5.88
N LYS A 255 -12.34 23.62 6.78
CA LYS A 255 -12.35 23.92 8.21
C LYS A 255 -11.13 24.74 8.59
N PRO A 256 -11.27 25.79 9.44
CA PRO A 256 -10.11 26.47 9.99
C PRO A 256 -9.33 25.50 10.89
N LEU A 257 -8.02 25.43 10.71
CA LEU A 257 -7.16 24.63 11.57
C LEU A 257 -7.09 25.29 12.95
N GLN A 258 -7.60 24.61 13.98
CA GLN A 258 -7.60 25.16 15.34
C GLN A 258 -6.18 25.36 15.84
N ASP A 259 -5.93 26.49 16.52
CA ASP A 259 -4.62 26.77 17.09
C ASP A 259 -4.43 25.92 18.35
N PRO A 260 -3.47 24.99 18.36
CA PRO A 260 -3.29 24.12 19.52
C PRO A 260 -2.82 24.87 20.77
N TRP A 261 -2.36 26.12 20.61
CA TRP A 261 -1.88 26.94 21.71
C TRP A 261 -2.93 27.92 22.24
N GLN A 262 -4.14 27.95 21.68
CA GLN A 262 -5.21 28.83 22.17
C GLN A 262 -5.59 28.57 23.64
N TRP A 263 -5.35 27.36 24.16
CA TRP A 263 -5.66 27.00 25.55
C TRP A 263 -4.58 27.40 26.57
N ARG A 264 -3.39 27.85 26.13
CA ARG A 264 -2.27 28.15 27.05
C ARG A 264 -2.16 29.61 27.49
N TYR A 265 -3.01 30.49 26.98
CA TYR A 265 -3.00 31.93 27.29
C TYR A 265 -4.32 32.45 27.88
N GLY A 266 -5.10 31.56 28.52
CA GLY A 266 -6.35 31.89 29.21
C GLY A 266 -6.19 32.02 30.71
#